data_AF-A0A151CHH6-F1
#
_entry.id   AF-A0A151CHH6-F1
#
_cell.length_a   1.000
_cell.length_b   1.000
_cell.length_c   1.000
_cell.angle_alpha   90.00
_cell.angle_beta   90.00
_cell.angle_gamma   90.00
#
_symmetry.space_group_name_H-M   'P 1'
#
loop_
_entity.id
_entity.type
_entity.pdbx_description
1 polymer ?
#
loop_
_entity_poly.entity_id
_entity_poly.type
_entity_poly.pdbx_seq_one_letter_code
_entity_poly.pdbx_strand_id
1 'polypeptide(L)'
;MSDRVIELFLFDVLVAILKIEEVSKRFNNADELKHDFMAWDTTIREFEIIGEATNQLINNSILENHNRKVVDFRNILIHHYFGIDEDAVWSVINDYLYDFKKLIITKSKNIDETLRTELVKDLCNENAHLLFVVDILKQI
;
A
#
# COMPACT_ATOMS: atom_id res chain seq x y z
N MET A 1 15.94 14.85 -6.12
CA MET A 1 14.79 14.33 -5.35
C MET A 1 15.03 14.79 -3.94
N SER A 2 14.11 15.58 -3.37
CA SER A 2 14.18 16.02 -1.96
C SER A 2 14.45 14.81 -1.08
N ASP A 3 15.36 14.91 -0.11
CA ASP A 3 15.68 13.84 0.84
C ASP A 3 14.42 13.53 1.67
N ARG A 4 13.55 12.66 1.14
CA ARG A 4 12.38 12.15 1.87
C ARG A 4 12.91 11.27 2.99
N VAL A 5 12.36 11.49 4.18
CA VAL A 5 12.59 10.62 5.33
C VAL A 5 12.11 9.20 4.96
N ILE A 6 12.96 8.20 5.14
CA ILE A 6 12.74 6.84 4.61
C ILE A 6 11.49 6.21 5.26
N GLU A 7 11.22 6.55 6.51
CA GLU A 7 10.06 6.12 7.28
C GLU A 7 8.73 6.56 6.65
N LEU A 8 8.72 7.62 5.83
CA LEU A 8 7.53 8.03 5.07
C LEU A 8 7.03 6.91 4.14
N PHE A 9 7.93 6.07 3.61
CA PHE A 9 7.55 4.96 2.75
C PHE A 9 6.68 3.92 3.47
N LEU A 10 6.76 3.79 4.81
CA LEU A 10 5.84 2.94 5.56
C LEU A 10 4.39 3.46 5.44
N PHE A 11 4.22 4.78 5.47
CA PHE A 11 2.91 5.40 5.34
C PHE A 11 2.42 5.41 3.90
N ASP A 12 3.31 5.59 2.90
CA ASP A 12 2.96 5.43 1.48
C ASP A 12 2.37 4.03 1.23
N VAL A 13 3.01 2.99 1.76
CA VAL A 13 2.50 1.60 1.69
C VAL A 13 1.14 1.49 2.40
N LEU A 14 1.02 2.00 3.62
CA LEU A 14 -0.23 1.90 4.38
C LEU A 14 -1.40 2.56 3.67
N VAL A 15 -1.24 3.80 3.21
CA VAL A 15 -2.29 4.54 2.51
C VAL A 15 -2.71 3.81 1.24
N ALA A 16 -1.76 3.28 0.48
CA ALA A 16 -2.03 2.52 -0.73
C ALA A 16 -2.83 1.24 -0.44
N ILE A 17 -2.46 0.48 0.61
CA ILE A 17 -3.23 -0.70 1.03
C ILE A 17 -4.66 -0.31 1.41
N LEU A 18 -4.85 0.76 2.18
CA LEU A 18 -6.18 1.20 2.62
C LEU A 18 -7.07 1.59 1.43
N LYS A 19 -6.50 2.23 0.40
CA LYS A 19 -7.24 2.56 -0.83
C LYS A 19 -7.62 1.31 -1.62
N ILE A 20 -6.72 0.33 -1.74
CA ILE A 20 -7.02 -0.96 -2.39
C ILE A 20 -8.17 -1.65 -1.64
N GLU A 21 -8.08 -1.75 -0.31
CA GLU A 21 -9.14 -2.35 0.50
C GLU A 21 -10.47 -1.61 0.40
N GLU A 22 -10.45 -0.27 0.34
CA GLU A 22 -11.68 0.51 0.22
C GLU A 22 -12.36 0.32 -1.14
N VAL A 23 -11.57 0.30 -2.22
CA VAL A 23 -12.07 0.09 -3.57
C VAL A 23 -12.57 -1.34 -3.75
N SER A 24 -11.82 -2.34 -3.26
CA SER A 24 -12.13 -3.76 -3.47
C SER A 24 -13.40 -4.22 -2.74
N LYS A 25 -13.78 -3.59 -1.62
CA LYS A 25 -15.05 -3.84 -0.90
C LYS A 25 -16.31 -3.72 -1.76
N ARG A 26 -16.24 -3.02 -2.89
CA ARG A 26 -17.36 -2.80 -3.81
C ARG A 26 -17.67 -4.05 -4.67
N PHE A 27 -16.80 -5.05 -4.67
CA PHE A 27 -16.85 -6.19 -5.59
C PHE A 27 -16.81 -7.50 -4.81
N ASN A 28 -17.37 -8.56 -5.40
CA ASN A 28 -17.41 -9.89 -4.79
C ASN A 28 -16.36 -10.85 -5.35
N ASN A 29 -15.77 -10.53 -6.50
CA ASN A 29 -14.83 -11.38 -7.20
C ASN A 29 -13.91 -10.56 -8.13
N ALA A 30 -12.87 -11.23 -8.63
CA ALA A 30 -11.86 -10.68 -9.53
C ALA A 30 -12.44 -10.09 -10.83
N ASP A 31 -13.40 -10.78 -11.42
CA ASP A 31 -14.03 -10.40 -12.69
C ASP A 31 -14.79 -9.08 -12.56
N GLU A 32 -15.59 -8.93 -11.50
CA GLU A 32 -16.31 -7.70 -11.20
C GLU A 32 -15.35 -6.50 -11.01
N LEU A 33 -14.24 -6.71 -10.28
CA LEU A 33 -13.22 -5.68 -10.07
C LEU A 33 -12.57 -5.27 -11.40
N LYS A 34 -12.20 -6.24 -12.25
CA LYS A 34 -11.56 -5.99 -13.55
C LYS A 34 -12.46 -5.24 -14.53
N HIS A 35 -13.77 -5.50 -14.49
CA HIS A 35 -14.73 -4.84 -15.37
C HIS A 35 -15.07 -3.39 -14.97
N ASP A 36 -14.70 -2.94 -13.77
CA ASP A 36 -14.72 -1.52 -13.39
C ASP A 36 -13.32 -0.93 -13.61
N PHE A 37 -13.12 -0.27 -14.76
CA PHE A 37 -11.81 0.26 -15.14
C PHE A 37 -11.23 1.24 -14.11
N MET A 38 -12.06 2.03 -13.42
CA MET A 38 -11.59 2.98 -12.42
C MET A 38 -11.06 2.25 -11.19
N ALA A 39 -11.79 1.24 -10.72
CA ALA A 39 -11.39 0.43 -9.58
C ALA A 39 -10.17 -0.43 -9.88
N TRP A 40 -10.15 -1.05 -11.06
CA TRP A 40 -9.01 -1.82 -11.54
C TRP A 40 -7.75 -0.97 -11.64
N ASP A 41 -7.80 0.15 -12.39
CA ASP A 41 -6.64 1.02 -12.58
C ASP A 41 -6.16 1.62 -11.26
N THR A 42 -7.08 1.99 -10.35
CA THR A 42 -6.72 2.43 -9.00
C THR A 42 -5.99 1.32 -8.24
N THR A 43 -6.51 0.10 -8.27
CA THR A 43 -5.91 -1.05 -7.58
C THR A 43 -4.49 -1.32 -8.09
N ILE A 44 -4.30 -1.36 -9.42
CA ILE A 44 -2.99 -1.58 -10.03
C ILE A 44 -2.02 -0.46 -9.65
N ARG A 45 -2.46 0.80 -9.77
CA ARG A 45 -1.63 1.97 -9.43
C ARG A 45 -1.17 1.95 -7.97
N GLU A 46 -2.06 1.61 -7.04
CA GLU A 46 -1.71 1.54 -5.63
C GLU A 46 -0.78 0.35 -5.35
N PHE A 47 -0.92 -0.80 -6.04
CA PHE A 47 0.08 -1.88 -5.96
C PHE A 47 1.48 -1.46 -6.44
N GLU A 48 1.57 -0.59 -7.46
CA GLU A 48 2.87 -0.05 -7.88
C GLU A 48 3.52 0.80 -6.79
N ILE A 49 2.72 1.63 -6.09
CA ILE A 49 3.19 2.46 -4.98
C ILE A 49 3.69 1.55 -3.84
N ILE A 50 2.90 0.53 -3.49
CA ILE A 50 3.30 -0.45 -2.47
C ILE A 50 4.63 -1.11 -2.86
N GLY A 51 4.79 -1.55 -4.11
CA GLY A 51 6.02 -2.18 -4.59
C GLY A 51 7.24 -1.25 -4.54
N GLU A 52 7.11 -0.02 -5.02
CA GLU A 52 8.20 0.96 -5.01
C GLU A 52 8.61 1.33 -3.57
N ALA A 53 7.65 1.69 -2.73
CA ALA A 53 7.90 2.06 -1.35
C ALA A 53 8.49 0.89 -0.55
N THR A 54 8.00 -0.34 -0.76
CA THR A 54 8.56 -1.55 -0.14
C THR A 54 10.01 -1.77 -0.57
N ASN A 55 10.36 -1.54 -1.84
CA ASN A 55 11.74 -1.66 -2.31
C ASN A 55 12.66 -0.64 -1.61
N GLN A 56 12.20 0.60 -1.44
CA GLN A 56 12.95 1.62 -0.69
C GLN A 56 13.14 1.21 0.78
N LEU A 57 12.11 0.67 1.43
CA LEU A 57 12.17 0.20 2.81
C LEU A 57 13.13 -0.99 3.01
N ILE A 58 13.18 -1.91 2.04
CA ILE A 58 14.11 -3.05 2.07
C ILE A 58 15.55 -2.58 1.88
N ASN A 59 15.80 -1.69 0.91
CA ASN A 59 17.15 -1.19 0.63
C ASN A 59 17.75 -0.41 1.82
N ASN A 60 16.89 0.16 2.67
CA ASN A 60 17.28 0.88 3.88
C ASN A 60 17.11 0.05 5.16
N SER A 61 16.94 -1.27 5.06
CA SER A 61 16.86 -2.21 6.19
C SER A 61 15.72 -1.95 7.20
N ILE A 62 14.67 -1.22 6.82
CA ILE A 62 13.46 -1.04 7.64
C ILE A 62 12.58 -2.31 7.55
N LEU A 63 12.48 -2.86 6.34
CA LEU A 63 11.85 -4.15 6.05
C LEU A 63 12.90 -5.19 5.64
N GLU A 64 12.58 -6.45 5.89
CA GLU A 64 13.44 -7.56 5.53
C GLU A 64 13.20 -8.04 4.09
N ASN A 65 14.19 -8.71 3.49
CA ASN A 65 14.13 -9.24 2.12
C ASN A 65 12.98 -10.22 1.88
N HIS A 66 12.44 -10.90 2.89
CA HIS A 66 11.29 -11.78 2.72
C HIS A 66 10.00 -11.04 2.30
N ASN A 67 9.95 -9.71 2.50
CA ASN A 67 8.86 -8.83 2.05
C ASN A 67 8.95 -8.47 0.55
N ARG A 68 9.98 -8.96 -0.17
CA ARG A 68 10.19 -8.69 -1.59
C ARG A 68 9.09 -9.24 -2.49
N LYS A 69 8.27 -10.18 -2.01
CA LYS A 69 7.10 -10.72 -2.74
C LYS A 69 6.21 -9.63 -3.36
N VAL A 70 6.02 -8.51 -2.65
CA VAL A 70 5.22 -7.37 -3.12
C VAL A 70 5.92 -6.60 -4.22
N VAL A 71 7.24 -6.45 -4.12
CA VAL A 71 8.08 -5.82 -5.16
C VAL A 71 8.05 -6.67 -6.43
N ASP A 72 8.15 -7.99 -6.28
CA ASP A 72 8.10 -8.93 -7.39
C ASP A 72 6.72 -8.93 -8.05
N PHE A 73 5.65 -8.86 -7.25
CA PHE A 73 4.28 -8.71 -7.76
C PHE A 73 4.12 -7.42 -8.59
N ARG A 74 4.63 -6.28 -8.10
CA ARG A 74 4.67 -5.01 -8.87
C ARG A 74 5.40 -5.18 -10.20
N ASN A 75 6.50 -5.93 -10.24
CA ASN A 75 7.23 -6.17 -11.48
C ASN A 75 6.38 -6.99 -12.48
N ILE A 76 5.63 -7.98 -12.00
CA ILE A 76 4.71 -8.75 -12.84
C ILE A 76 3.61 -7.83 -13.41
N LEU A 77 3.00 -6.97 -12.59
CA LEU A 77 1.91 -6.08 -13.04
C LEU A 77 2.36 -5.11 -14.14
N ILE A 78 3.56 -4.54 -14.03
CA ILE A 78 4.06 -3.53 -14.97
C ILE A 78 4.59 -4.17 -16.26
N HIS A 79 5.16 -5.37 -16.20
CA HIS A 79 5.73 -6.03 -17.38
C HIS A 79 4.69 -6.78 -18.23
N HIS A 80 3.52 -7.12 -17.66
CA HIS A 80 2.46 -7.86 -18.34
C HIS A 80 1.20 -7.01 -18.60
N TYR A 81 1.35 -5.75 -19.02
CA TYR A 81 0.24 -4.85 -19.39
C TYR A 81 -0.82 -5.51 -20.31
N PHE A 82 -0.45 -6.54 -21.07
CA PHE A 82 -1.39 -7.51 -21.65
C PHE A 82 -1.44 -8.80 -20.80
N GLY A 83 -2.60 -9.08 -20.20
CA GLY A 83 -2.86 -10.36 -19.52
C GLY A 83 -2.52 -10.41 -18.04
N ILE A 84 -2.66 -9.29 -17.31
CA ILE A 84 -2.67 -9.32 -15.84
C ILE A 84 -3.79 -10.28 -15.39
N ASP A 85 -3.42 -11.27 -14.59
CA ASP A 85 -4.31 -12.24 -13.99
C ASP A 85 -5.08 -11.59 -12.83
N GLU A 86 -6.37 -11.35 -13.05
CA GLU A 86 -7.28 -10.77 -12.06
C GLU A 86 -7.48 -11.66 -10.84
N ASP A 87 -7.45 -12.98 -10.99
CA ASP A 87 -7.57 -13.89 -9.87
C ASP A 87 -6.33 -13.80 -8.98
N ALA A 88 -5.14 -13.62 -9.59
CA ALA A 88 -3.92 -13.35 -8.83
C ALA A 88 -3.99 -12.01 -8.08
N VAL A 89 -4.46 -10.95 -8.71
CA VAL A 89 -4.68 -9.64 -8.05
C VAL A 89 -5.66 -9.79 -6.88
N TRP A 90 -6.79 -10.44 -7.11
CA TRP A 90 -7.82 -10.67 -6.10
C TRP A 90 -7.32 -11.51 -4.93
N SER A 91 -6.54 -12.56 -5.18
CA SER A 91 -5.91 -13.35 -4.12
C SER A 91 -4.93 -12.51 -3.30
N VAL A 92 -4.07 -11.69 -3.92
CA VAL A 92 -3.16 -10.82 -3.16
C VAL A 92 -3.92 -9.85 -2.25
N ILE A 93 -5.03 -9.28 -2.74
CA ILE A 93 -5.89 -8.38 -1.95
C ILE A 93 -6.43 -9.09 -0.71
N ASN A 94 -6.97 -10.31 -0.87
CA ASN A 94 -7.67 -11.02 0.20
C ASN A 94 -6.74 -11.80 1.14
N ASP A 95 -5.66 -12.37 0.61
CA ASP A 95 -4.82 -13.34 1.32
C ASP A 95 -3.53 -12.73 1.88
N TYR A 96 -3.00 -11.69 1.24
CA TYR A 96 -1.67 -11.15 1.58
C TYR A 96 -1.72 -9.76 2.21
N LEU A 97 -2.53 -8.84 1.67
CA LEU A 97 -2.51 -7.45 2.10
C LEU A 97 -2.86 -7.28 3.59
N TYR A 98 -3.71 -8.13 4.15
CA TYR A 98 -4.08 -8.07 5.56
C TYR A 98 -2.88 -8.20 6.51
N ASP A 99 -2.05 -9.23 6.32
CA ASP A 99 -0.88 -9.47 7.16
C ASP A 99 0.23 -8.45 6.87
N PHE A 100 0.39 -8.06 5.61
CA PHE A 100 1.35 -7.02 5.25
C PHE A 100 0.99 -5.67 5.87
N LYS A 101 -0.30 -5.28 5.85
CA LYS A 101 -0.80 -4.08 6.51
C LYS A 101 -0.48 -4.06 8.01
N LYS A 102 -0.68 -5.19 8.71
CA LYS A 102 -0.34 -5.30 10.13
C LYS A 102 1.15 -5.07 10.38
N LEU A 103 2.01 -5.71 9.58
CA LEU A 103 3.46 -5.50 9.66
C LEU A 103 3.81 -4.03 9.49
N ILE A 104 3.25 -3.37 8.48
CA ILE A 104 3.50 -1.96 8.18
C ILE A 104 3.05 -1.08 9.35
N ILE A 105 1.85 -1.29 9.90
CA ILE A 105 1.36 -0.55 11.08
C ILE A 105 2.30 -0.75 12.27
N THR A 106 2.73 -1.98 12.55
CA THR A 106 3.68 -2.26 13.64
C THR A 106 4.99 -1.51 13.44
N LYS A 107 5.52 -1.49 12.21
CA LYS A 107 6.75 -0.75 11.89
C LYS A 107 6.56 0.76 12.02
N SER A 108 5.44 1.30 11.54
CA SER A 108 5.11 2.72 11.69
C SER A 108 5.00 3.17 13.15
N LYS A 109 4.47 2.30 14.03
CA LYS A 109 4.38 2.57 15.47
C LYS A 109 5.73 2.59 16.20
N ASN A 110 6.76 1.99 15.60
CA ASN A 110 8.10 1.90 16.17
C ASN A 110 9.05 3.00 15.68
N ILE A 111 8.58 3.92 14.84
CA ILE A 111 9.32 5.12 14.45
C ILE A 111 9.50 6.02 15.69
N ASP A 112 10.54 6.86 15.69
CA ASP A 112 10.70 7.94 16.67
C ASP A 112 9.40 8.73 16.86
N GLU A 113 9.05 9.01 18.12
CA GLU A 113 7.74 9.59 18.47
C GLU A 113 7.54 10.98 17.87
N THR A 114 8.60 11.81 17.85
CA THR A 114 8.53 13.18 17.33
C THR A 114 8.28 13.14 15.83
N LEU A 115 9.09 12.35 15.12
CA LEU A 115 8.96 12.16 13.68
C LEU A 115 7.60 11.55 13.31
N ARG A 116 7.17 10.50 14.01
CA ARG A 116 5.88 9.85 13.76
C ARG A 116 4.72 10.85 13.90
N THR A 117 4.74 11.68 14.94
CA THR A 117 3.68 12.66 15.20
C THR A 117 3.61 13.70 14.08
N GLU A 118 4.75 14.19 13.61
CA GLU A 118 4.84 15.11 12.47
C GLU A 118 4.29 14.47 11.20
N LEU A 119 4.78 13.28 10.84
CA LEU A 119 4.34 12.56 9.64
C LEU A 119 2.84 12.26 9.66
N VAL A 120 2.31 11.73 10.77
CA VAL A 120 0.89 11.40 10.90
C VAL A 120 0.03 12.66 10.74
N LYS A 121 0.45 13.79 11.32
CA LYS A 121 -0.27 15.06 11.20
C LYS A 121 -0.33 15.51 9.73
N ASP A 122 0.80 15.52 9.04
CA ASP A 122 0.87 15.97 7.64
C ASP A 122 0.05 15.06 6.72
N LEU A 123 0.21 13.75 6.88
CA LEU A 123 -0.57 12.76 6.13
C LEU A 123 -2.07 12.85 6.40
N CYS A 124 -2.49 13.12 7.64
CA CYS A 124 -3.90 13.36 7.96
C CYS A 124 -4.44 14.61 7.25
N ASN A 125 -3.64 15.67 7.12
CA ASN A 125 -4.03 16.88 6.41
C ASN A 125 -4.15 16.63 4.90
N GLU A 126 -3.18 15.93 4.30
CA GLU A 126 -3.20 15.58 2.87
C GLU A 126 -4.37 14.65 2.51
N ASN A 127 -4.68 13.71 3.40
CA ASN A 127 -5.74 12.72 3.20
C ASN A 127 -7.05 13.10 3.90
N ALA A 128 -7.26 14.37 4.26
CA ALA A 128 -8.46 14.81 4.99
C ALA A 128 -9.79 14.47 4.28
N HIS A 129 -9.75 14.25 2.96
CA HIS A 129 -10.87 13.85 2.12
C HIS A 129 -11.13 12.32 2.12
N LEU A 130 -10.23 11.52 2.68
CA LEU A 130 -10.32 10.05 2.78
C LEU A 130 -10.44 9.64 4.26
N LEU A 131 -11.65 9.69 4.81
CA LEU A 131 -11.88 9.42 6.24
C LEU A 131 -11.35 8.03 6.67
N PHE A 132 -11.52 7.00 5.84
CA PHE A 132 -11.01 5.65 6.10
C PHE A 132 -9.48 5.59 6.24
N VAL A 133 -8.75 6.53 5.62
CA VAL A 133 -7.29 6.67 5.80
C VAL A 133 -6.99 7.38 7.11
N VAL A 134 -7.61 8.54 7.33
CA VAL A 134 -7.37 9.39 8.51
C VAL A 134 -7.68 8.66 9.81
N ASP A 135 -8.75 7.88 9.84
CA ASP A 135 -9.16 7.13 11.03
C ASP A 135 -8.13 6.08 11.43
N ILE A 136 -7.44 5.47 10.46
CA ILE A 136 -6.35 4.52 10.72
C ILE A 136 -5.07 5.24 11.11
N LEU A 137 -4.70 6.33 10.41
CA LEU A 137 -3.49 7.09 10.72
C LEU A 137 -3.50 7.65 12.15
N LYS A 138 -4.65 8.10 12.65
CA LYS A 138 -4.82 8.58 14.04
C LYS A 138 -4.62 7.50 15.11
N GLN A 139 -4.60 6.22 14.74
CA GLN A 139 -4.39 5.10 15.65
C GLN A 139 -2.92 4.62 15.71
N ILE A 140 -2.04 5.29 14.95
CA ILE A 140 -0.61 4.98 14.82
C ILE A 140 0.22 5.93 15.67
#